data_AF-A0AAD4JWQ1-F1
#
_entry.id   AF-A0AAD4JWQ1-F1
#
_cell.length_a   1.000
_cell.length_b   1.000
_cell.length_c   1.000
_cell.angle_alpha   90.00
_cell.angle_beta   90.00
_cell.angle_gamma   90.00
#
_symmetry.space_group_name_H-M   'P 1'
#
loop_
_entity.id
_entity.type
_entity.pdbx_description
1 polymer ?
#
loop_
_entity_poly.entity_id
_entity_poly.type
_entity_poly.pdbx_seq_one_letter_code
_entity_poly.pdbx_strand_id
1 'polypeptide(L)'
;MSSFVIVMAILSYYQSVFGDMSELSKKSHVEDFEGVTVLFEALTSSSKDDNWQVFTFPTNPEGDNIPRNCTVVYLNDCKSWNKCRQTCYKTGATSYRWFHDGCCECVGGNCPSYGINESRCIQCPEPGWDDYEY
;
A
#
# COMPACT_ATOMS: atom_id res chain seq x y z
N MET A 1 -48.67 3.64 0.79
CA MET A 1 -47.92 3.81 -0.48
C MET A 1 -46.69 4.69 -0.29
N SER A 2 -46.81 5.90 0.25
CA SER A 2 -45.68 6.83 0.46
C SER A 2 -44.55 6.28 1.36
N SER A 3 -44.86 5.58 2.45
CA SER A 3 -43.84 5.09 3.41
C SER A 3 -42.96 3.95 2.85
N PHE A 4 -43.52 3.03 2.06
CA PHE A 4 -42.75 1.94 1.44
C PHE A 4 -41.75 2.45 0.39
N VAL A 5 -42.12 3.48 -0.38
CA VAL A 5 -41.21 4.08 -1.38
C VAL A 5 -40.02 4.77 -0.69
N ILE A 6 -40.27 5.43 0.44
CA ILE A 6 -39.22 6.08 1.24
C ILE A 6 -38.24 5.04 1.80
N VAL A 7 -38.73 3.92 2.35
CA VAL A 7 -37.88 2.85 2.88
C VAL A 7 -37.03 2.22 1.77
N MET A 8 -37.62 1.97 0.59
CA MET A 8 -36.88 1.42 -0.55
C MET A 8 -35.81 2.40 -1.06
N ALA A 9 -36.09 3.72 -1.04
CA ALA A 9 -35.13 4.75 -1.42
C ALA A 9 -33.98 4.86 -0.41
N ILE A 10 -34.27 4.75 0.88
CA ILE A 10 -33.26 4.76 1.95
C ILE A 10 -32.36 3.51 1.85
N LEU A 11 -32.93 2.32 1.71
CA LEU A 11 -32.15 1.07 1.58
C LEU A 11 -31.28 1.04 0.32
N SER A 12 -31.79 1.53 -0.81
CA SER A 12 -31.01 1.62 -2.05
C SER A 12 -29.91 2.70 -1.98
N TYR A 13 -30.13 3.79 -1.24
CA TYR A 13 -29.09 4.78 -0.93
C TYR A 13 -28.00 4.20 -0.01
N TYR A 14 -28.37 3.46 1.03
CA TYR A 14 -27.38 2.79 1.90
C TYR A 14 -26.52 1.79 1.11
N GLN A 15 -27.12 0.94 0.29
CA GLN A 15 -26.38 -0.05 -0.49
C GLN A 15 -25.39 0.58 -1.48
N SER A 16 -25.71 1.74 -2.04
CA SER A 16 -24.82 2.46 -2.96
C SER A 16 -23.68 3.17 -2.24
N VAL A 17 -23.89 3.72 -1.05
CA VAL A 17 -22.83 4.35 -0.24
C VAL A 17 -21.82 3.32 0.29
N PHE A 18 -22.29 2.18 0.79
CA PHE A 18 -21.40 1.13 1.32
C PHE A 18 -20.53 0.47 0.24
N GLY A 19 -21.02 0.35 -1.00
CA GLY A 19 -20.24 -0.20 -2.11
C GLY A 19 -18.98 0.62 -2.43
N ASP A 20 -19.10 1.95 -2.43
CA ASP A 20 -18.05 2.88 -2.88
C ASP A 20 -16.85 2.94 -1.91
N MET A 21 -17.12 2.88 -0.59
CA MET A 21 -16.06 2.90 0.44
C MET A 21 -15.12 1.69 0.36
N SER A 22 -15.67 0.51 0.03
CA SER A 22 -14.91 -0.74 -0.15
C SER A 22 -14.05 -0.74 -1.43
N GLU A 23 -14.38 0.12 -2.39
CA GLU A 23 -13.65 0.26 -3.65
C GLU A 23 -12.54 1.30 -3.53
N LEU A 24 -12.78 2.38 -2.77
CA LEU A 24 -11.78 3.39 -2.43
C LEU A 24 -10.65 2.83 -1.56
N SER A 25 -10.92 1.88 -0.65
CA SER A 25 -9.87 1.23 0.14
C SER A 25 -8.88 0.42 -0.72
N LYS A 26 -9.32 -0.05 -1.91
CA LYS A 26 -8.50 -0.80 -2.87
C LYS A 26 -7.66 0.08 -3.78
N LYS A 27 -7.91 1.39 -3.80
CA LYS A 27 -7.08 2.34 -4.55
C LYS A 27 -5.79 2.58 -3.78
N SER A 28 -4.70 2.82 -4.49
CA SER A 28 -3.43 3.23 -3.90
C SER A 28 -2.84 4.40 -4.67
N HIS A 29 -2.13 5.26 -3.95
CA HIS A 29 -1.37 6.37 -4.51
C HIS A 29 0.07 5.92 -4.76
N VAL A 30 0.66 6.31 -5.90
CA VAL A 30 2.05 6.03 -6.24
C VAL A 30 2.75 7.30 -6.72
N GLU A 31 4.03 7.42 -6.41
CA GLU A 31 4.89 8.50 -6.90
C GLU A 31 6.35 8.02 -7.00
N ASP A 32 7.06 8.52 -8.01
CA ASP A 32 8.46 8.23 -8.32
C ASP A 32 9.42 9.25 -7.69
N PHE A 33 10.64 8.81 -7.43
CA PHE A 33 11.76 9.60 -6.91
C PHE A 33 13.02 9.41 -7.76
N GLU A 34 13.95 10.37 -7.69
CA GLU A 34 15.33 10.21 -8.18
C GLU A 34 16.19 9.35 -7.21
N GLY A 35 15.62 8.24 -6.72
CA GLY A 35 16.08 7.48 -5.54
C GLY A 35 17.58 7.13 -5.48
N VAL A 36 18.01 6.71 -4.30
CA VAL A 36 19.42 6.34 -4.03
C VAL A 36 19.48 4.83 -3.77
N THR A 37 19.49 4.04 -4.85
CA THR A 37 19.38 2.57 -4.78
C THR A 37 20.40 1.92 -3.83
N VAL A 38 21.65 2.42 -3.82
CA VAL A 38 22.71 1.91 -2.94
C VAL A 38 22.37 2.11 -1.46
N LEU A 39 21.76 3.25 -1.11
CA LEU A 39 21.33 3.52 0.27
C LEU A 39 20.17 2.59 0.65
N PHE A 40 19.21 2.42 -0.24
CA PHE A 40 18.08 1.54 -0.03
C PHE A 40 18.52 0.09 0.21
N GLU A 41 19.43 -0.43 -0.62
CA GLU A 41 20.01 -1.77 -0.47
C GLU A 41 20.78 -1.92 0.85
N ALA A 42 21.55 -0.91 1.26
CA ALA A 42 22.28 -0.94 2.53
C ALA A 42 21.34 -0.99 3.75
N LEU A 43 20.25 -0.21 3.73
CA LEU A 43 19.27 -0.18 4.82
C LEU A 43 18.44 -1.47 4.88
N THR A 44 18.09 -2.04 3.74
CA THR A 44 17.26 -3.25 3.66
C THR A 44 18.02 -4.54 3.92
N SER A 45 19.29 -4.62 3.56
CA SER A 45 20.15 -5.78 3.84
C SER A 45 20.46 -5.99 5.32
N SER A 46 20.34 -4.94 6.14
CA SER A 46 20.71 -4.98 7.56
C SER A 46 19.58 -5.36 8.51
N SER A 47 18.35 -5.53 7.99
CA SER A 47 17.08 -6.04 8.59
C SER A 47 16.97 -6.14 10.13
N LYS A 48 17.42 -5.12 10.87
CA LYS A 48 17.36 -5.06 12.34
C LYS A 48 16.54 -3.88 12.85
N ASP A 49 15.77 -3.25 11.97
CA ASP A 49 14.84 -2.19 12.38
C ASP A 49 13.49 -2.82 12.67
N ASP A 50 13.05 -2.72 13.93
CA ASP A 50 11.75 -3.24 14.37
C ASP A 50 10.57 -2.40 13.85
N ASN A 51 10.81 -1.32 13.10
CA ASN A 51 9.76 -0.44 12.58
C ASN A 51 9.30 -0.75 11.15
N TRP A 52 9.95 -1.69 10.44
CA TRP A 52 9.56 -2.06 9.09
C TRP A 52 9.85 -3.52 8.74
N GLN A 53 9.21 -4.00 7.68
CA GLN A 53 9.44 -5.32 7.11
C GLN A 53 10.00 -5.20 5.69
N VAL A 54 11.04 -5.99 5.41
CA VAL A 54 11.67 -6.07 4.09
C VAL A 54 11.15 -7.32 3.38
N PHE A 55 10.64 -7.15 2.17
CA PHE A 55 10.24 -8.25 1.30
C PHE A 55 11.06 -8.21 0.02
N THR A 56 11.67 -9.33 -0.31
CA THR A 56 12.42 -9.49 -1.55
C THR A 56 11.85 -10.66 -2.34
N PHE A 57 11.57 -10.44 -3.61
CA PHE A 57 11.08 -11.48 -4.51
C PHE A 57 11.77 -11.39 -5.87
N PRO A 58 12.01 -12.54 -6.53
CA PRO A 58 12.57 -12.55 -7.87
C PRO A 58 11.55 -11.98 -8.86
N THR A 59 12.03 -11.11 -9.74
CA THR A 59 11.29 -10.57 -10.87
C THR A 59 11.97 -11.01 -12.16
N ASN A 60 11.16 -11.41 -13.13
CA ASN A 60 11.62 -11.69 -14.48
C ASN A 60 11.12 -10.54 -15.36
N PRO A 61 11.88 -9.45 -15.52
CA PRO A 61 11.45 -8.35 -16.38
C PRO A 61 11.28 -8.90 -17.80
N GLU A 62 10.13 -8.59 -18.41
CA GLU A 62 9.75 -9.10 -19.72
C GLU A 62 10.82 -8.68 -20.75
N GLY A 63 11.62 -9.65 -21.23
CA GLY A 63 12.69 -9.43 -22.20
C GLY A 63 14.12 -9.61 -21.69
N ASP A 64 14.35 -9.88 -20.40
CA ASP A 64 15.69 -10.19 -19.86
C ASP A 64 15.67 -11.54 -19.14
N ASN A 65 16.56 -12.47 -19.51
CA ASN A 65 16.63 -13.81 -18.89
C ASN A 65 17.35 -13.80 -17.53
N ILE A 66 17.68 -12.62 -17.02
CA ILE A 66 18.41 -12.44 -15.77
C ILE A 66 17.40 -12.10 -14.67
N PRO A 67 17.13 -13.02 -13.73
CA PRO A 67 16.27 -12.71 -12.60
C PRO A 67 16.87 -11.56 -11.80
N ARG A 68 16.08 -10.51 -11.57
CA ARG A 68 16.42 -9.41 -10.68
C ARG A 68 15.63 -9.58 -9.40
N ASN A 69 16.19 -9.15 -8.27
CA ASN A 69 15.45 -9.14 -7.02
C ASN A 69 14.78 -7.78 -6.87
N CYS A 70 13.46 -7.76 -6.82
CA CYS A 70 12.72 -6.60 -6.34
C CYS A 70 12.70 -6.64 -4.81
N THR A 71 13.05 -5.53 -4.19
CA THR A 71 13.00 -5.37 -2.73
C THR A 71 12.09 -4.20 -2.41
N VAL A 72 11.14 -4.44 -1.51
CA VAL A 72 10.19 -3.45 -1.01
C VAL A 72 10.22 -3.44 0.52
N VAL A 73 9.88 -2.29 1.11
CA VAL A 73 9.84 -2.10 2.56
C VAL A 73 8.45 -1.64 2.97
N TYR A 74 7.80 -2.40 3.84
CA TYR A 74 6.56 -1.97 4.46
C TYR A 74 6.83 -1.39 5.84
N LEU A 75 6.34 -0.18 6.09
CA LEU A 75 6.35 0.37 7.45
C LEU A 75 5.35 -0.40 8.32
N ASN A 76 5.69 -0.67 9.58
CA ASN A 76 4.82 -1.48 10.44
C ASN A 76 3.52 -0.74 10.81
N ASP A 77 3.64 0.53 11.22
CA ASP A 77 2.50 1.39 11.52
C ASP A 77 1.94 2.08 10.28
N CYS A 78 0.64 2.38 10.33
CA CYS A 78 0.00 3.27 9.36
C CYS A 78 0.56 4.68 9.42
N LYS A 79 0.84 5.26 8.25
CA LYS A 79 1.33 6.63 8.11
C LYS A 79 0.40 7.41 7.18
N SER A 80 0.35 8.73 7.38
CA SER A 80 -0.28 9.61 6.39
C SER A 80 0.53 9.58 5.09
N TRP A 81 -0.13 9.86 3.97
CA TRP A 81 0.48 9.90 2.64
C TRP A 81 1.80 10.70 2.61
N ASN A 82 1.83 11.94 3.14
CA ASN A 82 3.06 12.75 3.18
C ASN A 82 4.17 12.15 4.06
N LYS A 83 3.82 11.49 5.17
CA LYS A 83 4.81 10.84 6.05
C LYS A 83 5.40 9.62 5.34
N CYS A 84 4.56 8.83 4.67
CA CYS A 84 4.99 7.70 3.85
C CYS A 84 6.00 8.16 2.79
N ARG A 85 5.61 9.17 1.98
CA ARG A 85 6.47 9.80 0.97
C ARG A 85 7.83 10.21 1.52
N GLN A 86 7.85 10.98 2.61
CA GLN A 86 9.09 11.49 3.20
C GLN A 86 9.98 10.37 3.76
N THR A 87 9.39 9.35 4.38
CA THR A 87 10.12 8.20 4.88
C THR A 87 10.76 7.43 3.72
N CYS A 88 10.00 7.09 2.69
CA CYS A 88 10.52 6.35 1.55
C CYS A 88 11.63 7.12 0.80
N TYR A 89 11.44 8.42 0.62
CA TYR A 89 12.49 9.29 0.06
C TYR A 89 13.79 9.21 0.88
N LYS A 90 13.70 9.28 2.22
CA LYS A 90 14.87 9.20 3.12
C LYS A 90 15.52 7.82 3.15
N THR A 91 14.76 6.76 2.87
CA THR A 91 15.32 5.40 2.74
C THR A 91 16.07 5.18 1.43
N GLY A 92 16.05 6.15 0.50
CA GLY A 92 16.68 6.01 -0.82
C GLY A 92 15.84 5.19 -1.81
N ALA A 93 14.56 4.95 -1.52
CA ALA A 93 13.65 4.27 -2.43
C ALA A 93 13.52 5.05 -3.76
N THR A 94 13.26 4.35 -4.85
CA THR A 94 13.03 4.96 -6.17
C THR A 94 11.57 5.31 -6.40
N SER A 95 10.67 4.72 -5.65
CA SER A 95 9.26 5.09 -5.63
C SER A 95 8.62 4.65 -4.33
N TYR A 96 7.35 5.00 -4.13
CA TYR A 96 6.55 4.46 -3.03
C TYR A 96 5.11 4.26 -3.46
N ARG A 97 4.41 3.43 -2.69
CA ARG A 97 2.97 3.22 -2.76
C ARG A 97 2.36 3.46 -1.38
N TRP A 98 1.28 4.21 -1.36
CA TRP A 98 0.47 4.46 -0.18
C TRP A 98 -0.94 3.92 -0.40
N PHE A 99 -1.39 3.04 0.49
CA PHE A 99 -2.71 2.46 0.45
C PHE A 99 -3.69 3.30 1.29
N HIS A 100 -4.96 3.30 0.91
CA HIS A 100 -5.98 4.12 1.58
C HIS A 100 -6.31 3.66 3.02
N ASP A 101 -5.81 2.49 3.44
CA ASP A 101 -5.80 2.02 4.84
C ASP A 101 -4.63 2.61 5.67
N GLY A 102 -3.78 3.44 5.06
CA GLY A 102 -2.63 4.07 5.68
C GLY A 102 -1.34 3.25 5.59
N CYS A 103 -1.35 2.08 4.96
CA CYS A 103 -0.16 1.27 4.76
C CYS A 103 0.81 1.94 3.76
N CYS A 104 2.10 1.84 4.06
CA CYS A 104 3.17 2.49 3.30
C CYS A 104 4.19 1.46 2.82
N GLU A 105 4.40 1.43 1.51
CA GLU A 105 5.39 0.60 0.82
C GLU A 105 6.44 1.48 0.14
N CYS A 106 7.70 1.35 0.55
CA CYS A 106 8.84 1.95 -0.14
C CYS A 106 9.42 0.96 -1.14
N VAL A 107 9.60 1.38 -2.38
CA VAL A 107 9.90 0.50 -3.51
C VAL A 107 11.31 0.75 -4.03
N GLY A 108 12.10 -0.32 -4.14
CA GLY A 108 13.46 -0.28 -4.71
C GLY A 108 13.49 -0.21 -6.23
N GLY A 109 14.66 0.10 -6.80
CA GLY A 109 14.83 0.40 -8.24
C GLY A 109 14.54 -0.75 -9.22
N ASN A 110 14.50 -2.00 -8.73
CA ASN A 110 14.39 -3.19 -9.59
C ASN A 110 12.97 -3.76 -9.65
N CYS A 111 11.99 -3.01 -9.13
CA CYS A 111 10.62 -3.47 -9.00
C CYS A 111 9.77 -3.05 -10.21
N PRO A 112 9.05 -4.00 -10.86
CA PRO A 112 8.04 -3.64 -11.85
C PRO A 112 6.84 -2.96 -11.18
N SER A 113 6.15 -2.08 -11.90
CA SER A 113 4.83 -1.56 -11.54
C SER A 113 4.66 -1.03 -10.11
N TYR A 114 5.69 -0.38 -9.55
CA TYR A 114 5.68 0.18 -8.19
C TYR A 114 5.46 -0.88 -7.10
N GLY A 115 6.18 -2.00 -7.16
CA GLY A 115 6.21 -2.99 -6.09
C GLY A 115 5.00 -3.92 -6.08
N ILE A 116 4.55 -4.30 -4.88
CA ILE A 116 3.43 -5.20 -4.65
C ILE A 116 2.17 -4.36 -4.44
N ASN A 117 1.19 -4.48 -5.35
CA ASN A 117 -0.09 -3.77 -5.23
C ASN A 117 -1.04 -4.42 -4.19
N GLU A 118 -0.54 -4.65 -2.98
CA GLU A 118 -1.26 -5.23 -1.84
C GLU A 118 -0.74 -4.62 -0.53
N SER A 119 -1.66 -4.22 0.36
CA SER A 119 -1.30 -3.71 1.68
C SER A 119 -0.84 -4.85 2.59
N ARG A 120 0.32 -4.70 3.24
CA ARG A 120 0.97 -5.75 4.07
C ARG A 120 1.55 -5.21 5.39
N CYS A 121 1.16 -4.02 5.81
CA CYS A 121 1.61 -3.43 7.06
C CYS A 121 1.00 -4.18 8.25
N ILE A 122 1.80 -4.51 9.27
CA ILE A 122 1.36 -5.38 10.39
C ILE A 122 0.28 -4.72 11.24
N GLN A 123 0.35 -3.40 11.42
CA GLN A 123 -0.48 -2.68 12.38
C GLN A 123 -1.59 -1.85 11.71
N CYS A 124 -1.84 -2.07 10.42
CA CYS A 124 -2.95 -1.40 9.74
C CYS A 124 -4.22 -2.26 9.75
N PRO A 125 -5.38 -1.66 10.02
CA PRO A 125 -6.64 -2.39 10.03
C PRO A 125 -6.94 -2.92 8.63
N GLU A 126 -7.44 -4.16 8.55
CA GLU A 126 -8.00 -4.65 7.31
C GLU A 126 -9.26 -3.84 6.98
N PRO A 127 -9.43 -3.37 5.72
CA PRO A 127 -10.61 -2.61 5.37
C PRO A 127 -11.87 -3.48 5.49
N GLY A 128 -12.66 -3.25 6.56
CA GLY A 128 -14.07 -3.65 6.62
C GLY A 128 -14.50 -4.66 7.69
N TRP A 129 -13.82 -4.78 8.83
CA TRP A 129 -14.24 -5.73 9.88
C TRP A 129 -14.80 -5.09 11.16
N ASP A 130 -14.85 -3.75 11.26
CA ASP A 130 -15.27 -3.06 12.49
C ASP A 130 -16.75 -2.59 12.47
N ASP A 131 -17.47 -2.75 11.35
CA ASP A 131 -18.88 -2.33 11.24
C ASP A 131 -19.89 -3.46 11.59
N TYR A 132 -19.42 -4.61 12.08
CA TYR A 132 -20.27 -5.79 12.36
C TYR A 132 -20.10 -6.40 13.76
N GLU A 133 -19.49 -5.70 14.73
CA GLU A 133 -19.39 -6.21 16.11
C GLU A 133 -20.45 -5.58 17.04
N TYR A 134 -21.61 -6.27 17.07
CA TYR A 134 -22.74 -6.26 18.02
C TYR A 134 -23.47 -4.94 18.36
#